data_AF-A0A2U9S7P2-F1
#
_entry.id   AF-A0A2U9S7P2-F1
#
_cell.length_a   1.000
_cell.length_b   1.000
_cell.length_c   1.000
_cell.angle_alpha   90.00
_cell.angle_beta   90.00
_cell.angle_gamma   90.00
#
_symmetry.space_group_name_H-M   'P 1'
#
loop_
_entity.id
_entity.type
_entity.pdbx_description
1 polymer ?
#
loop_
_entity_poly.entity_id
_entity_poly.type
_entity_poly.pdbx_seq_one_letter_code
_entity_poly.pdbx_strand_id
1 'polypeptide(L)'
;MTGGKSVARAAREPSAKARRELAALNDALTLAERGLGRNSTAALMARLLRVAAMHPRSVDDTLMWQVTDLVTGDDVSDAVKLTMIRMGWASIVQAQYRAHGLRMVERQAAVKAAA
;
A
#
# COMPACT_ATOMS: atom_id res chain seq x y z
N MET A 1 9.44 -44.68 3.43
CA MET A 1 8.19 -43.91 3.26
C MET A 1 8.48 -42.45 3.57
N THR A 2 8.55 -41.60 2.56
CA THR A 2 8.88 -40.18 2.65
C THR A 2 7.64 -39.36 3.01
N GLY A 3 7.50 -39.01 4.29
CA GLY A 3 6.47 -38.09 4.81
C GLY A 3 7.03 -36.68 5.03
N GLY A 4 7.58 -36.08 3.99
CA GLY A 4 8.05 -34.69 4.02
C GLY A 4 7.31 -33.90 2.95
N LYS A 5 6.76 -32.74 3.37
CA LYS A 5 6.15 -31.64 2.58
C LYS A 5 4.62 -31.53 2.72
N SER A 6 4.18 -30.70 3.67
CA SER A 6 2.98 -29.84 3.49
C SER A 6 2.84 -28.72 4.53
N VAL A 7 3.90 -28.37 5.28
CA VAL A 7 3.85 -27.21 6.20
C VAL A 7 4.41 -25.94 5.55
N ALA A 8 5.04 -26.05 4.39
CA ALA A 8 5.48 -24.91 3.60
C ALA A 8 4.44 -24.62 2.51
N ARG A 9 3.97 -23.37 2.46
CA ARG A 9 3.15 -22.77 1.38
C ARG A 9 1.64 -22.68 1.59
N ALA A 10 1.22 -22.26 2.78
CA ALA A 10 0.16 -21.27 2.86
C ALA A 10 0.81 -19.90 3.03
N ALA A 11 1.19 -19.27 1.92
CA ALA A 11 1.20 -17.81 1.90
C ALA A 11 -0.26 -17.44 2.21
N ARG A 12 -0.57 -17.15 3.47
CA ARG A 12 -1.93 -16.84 3.92
C ARG A 12 -2.43 -15.71 3.04
N GLU A 13 -3.35 -16.02 2.14
CA GLU A 13 -4.03 -15.01 1.34
C GLU A 13 -4.53 -13.91 2.27
N PRO A 14 -4.44 -12.63 1.89
CA PRO A 14 -5.03 -11.58 2.70
C PRO A 14 -6.50 -11.90 2.90
N SER A 15 -6.91 -11.94 4.18
CA SER A 15 -8.31 -12.15 4.53
C SER A 15 -9.19 -11.21 3.71
N ALA A 16 -10.43 -11.62 3.39
CA ALA A 16 -11.38 -10.75 2.68
C ALA A 16 -11.53 -9.38 3.37
N LYS A 17 -11.35 -9.33 4.70
CA LYS A 17 -11.30 -8.10 5.48
C LYS A 17 -10.11 -7.20 5.10
N ALA A 18 -8.90 -7.75 5.01
CA ALA A 18 -7.70 -6.98 4.65
C ALA A 18 -7.83 -6.35 3.25
N ARG A 19 -8.35 -7.11 2.27
CA ARG A 19 -8.62 -6.59 0.91
C ARG A 19 -9.63 -5.45 0.91
N ARG A 20 -10.72 -5.57 1.68
CA ARG A 20 -11.74 -4.51 1.80
C ARG A 20 -11.17 -3.25 2.44
N GLU A 21 -10.38 -3.38 3.50
CA GLU A 21 -9.75 -2.23 4.16
C GLU A 21 -8.73 -1.52 3.26
N LEU A 22 -7.99 -2.28 2.46
CA LEU A 22 -7.06 -1.71 1.47
C LEU A 22 -7.80 -0.94 0.36
N ALA A 23 -8.95 -1.43 -0.10
CA ALA A 23 -9.80 -0.73 -1.07
C ALA A 23 -10.45 0.52 -0.45
N ALA A 24 -10.99 0.41 0.77
CA ALA A 24 -11.60 1.54 1.46
C ALA A 24 -10.58 2.66 1.77
N LEU A 25 -9.31 2.30 2.03
CA LEU A 25 -8.22 3.27 2.14
C LEU A 25 -7.96 3.98 0.81
N ASN A 26 -7.95 3.27 -0.32
CA ASN A 26 -7.81 3.89 -1.65
C ASN A 26 -8.91 4.92 -1.93
N ASP A 27 -10.16 4.58 -1.60
CA ASP A 27 -11.28 5.48 -1.84
C ASP A 27 -11.15 6.75 -0.97
N ALA A 28 -10.76 6.59 0.29
CA ALA A 28 -10.52 7.71 1.19
C ALA A 28 -9.36 8.61 0.70
N LEU A 29 -8.26 8.03 0.20
CA LEU A 29 -7.15 8.77 -0.38
C LEU A 29 -7.56 9.54 -1.64
N THR A 30 -8.32 8.89 -2.52
CA THR A 30 -8.81 9.51 -3.77
C THR A 30 -9.73 10.68 -3.49
N LEU A 31 -10.57 10.59 -2.46
CA LEU A 31 -11.39 11.73 -2.02
C LEU A 31 -10.54 12.84 -1.41
N ALA A 32 -9.55 12.51 -0.58
CA ALA A 32 -8.67 13.48 0.07
C ALA A 32 -7.82 14.25 -0.96
N GLU A 33 -7.24 13.57 -1.94
CA GLU A 33 -6.47 14.19 -3.03
C GLU A 33 -7.28 15.15 -3.91
N ARG A 34 -8.60 14.93 -3.99
CA ARG A 34 -9.53 15.82 -4.71
C ARG A 34 -10.05 16.97 -3.84
N GLY A 35 -9.61 17.09 -2.59
CA GLY A 35 -10.13 18.07 -1.63
C GLY A 35 -11.57 17.79 -1.18
N LEU A 36 -12.09 16.58 -1.43
CA LEU A 36 -13.47 16.17 -1.10
C LEU A 36 -13.52 15.25 0.14
N GLY A 37 -12.36 14.88 0.69
CA GLY A 37 -12.24 13.99 1.82
C GLY A 37 -12.57 14.67 3.16
N ARG A 38 -13.20 13.93 4.07
CA ARG A 38 -13.45 14.36 5.46
C ARG A 38 -12.39 13.87 6.45
N ASN A 39 -11.47 13.02 5.99
CA ASN A 39 -10.44 12.45 6.85
C ASN A 39 -9.21 13.37 6.86
N SER A 40 -8.69 13.66 8.04
CA SER A 40 -7.39 14.32 8.17
C SER A 40 -6.26 13.41 7.69
N THR A 41 -5.13 14.01 7.31
CA THR A 41 -3.89 13.30 6.96
C THR A 41 -3.45 12.34 8.07
N ALA A 42 -3.55 12.75 9.33
CA ALA A 42 -3.29 11.90 10.49
C ALA A 42 -4.22 10.67 10.56
N ALA A 43 -5.53 10.84 10.31
CA ALA A 43 -6.49 9.74 10.32
C ALA A 43 -6.23 8.74 9.17
N LEU A 44 -5.85 9.25 7.99
CA LEU A 44 -5.46 8.42 6.84
C LEU A 44 -4.18 7.64 7.12
N MET A 45 -3.19 8.26 7.76
CA MET A 45 -1.94 7.60 8.15
C MET A 45 -2.18 6.50 9.19
N ALA A 46 -2.97 6.77 10.22
CA ALA A 46 -3.37 5.76 11.19
C ALA A 46 -4.10 4.58 10.53
N ARG A 47 -4.91 4.84 9.50
CA ARG A 47 -5.57 3.79 8.72
C ARG A 47 -4.58 3.00 7.88
N LEU A 48 -3.60 3.65 7.24
CA LEU A 48 -2.52 2.99 6.52
C LEU A 48 -1.74 2.04 7.44
N LEU A 49 -1.36 2.46 8.65
CA LEU A 49 -0.67 1.62 9.62
C LEU A 49 -1.48 0.37 9.99
N ARG A 50 -2.79 0.51 10.23
CA ARG A 50 -3.68 -0.64 10.47
C ARG A 50 -3.74 -1.59 9.28
N VAL A 51 -3.77 -1.06 8.06
CA VAL A 51 -3.73 -1.88 6.83
C VAL A 51 -2.40 -2.58 6.68
N ALA A 52 -1.28 -1.89 6.89
CA ALA A 52 0.06 -2.47 6.85
C ALA A 52 0.22 -3.63 7.85
N ALA A 53 -0.32 -3.51 9.06
CA ALA A 53 -0.32 -4.58 10.07
C ALA A 53 -1.09 -5.85 9.61
N MET A 54 -2.08 -5.70 8.73
CA MET A 54 -2.80 -6.84 8.11
C MET A 54 -2.02 -7.47 6.95
N HIS A 55 -0.90 -6.86 6.55
CA HIS A 55 -0.09 -7.20 5.38
C HIS A 55 1.42 -7.29 5.74
N PRO A 56 1.83 -8.19 6.66
CA PRO A 56 3.14 -8.17 7.33
C PRO A 56 4.36 -8.52 6.46
N ARG A 57 4.18 -8.75 5.16
CA ARG A 57 5.27 -8.95 4.19
C ARG A 57 5.22 -7.95 3.04
N SER A 58 4.35 -6.95 3.17
CA SER A 58 3.93 -6.11 2.06
C SER A 58 4.56 -4.74 2.05
N VAL A 59 5.23 -4.37 3.13
CA VAL A 59 5.89 -3.08 3.21
C VAL A 59 7.32 -3.30 3.65
N ASP A 60 8.23 -2.61 2.96
CA ASP A 60 9.58 -2.40 3.45
C ASP A 60 9.47 -1.58 4.74
N ASP A 61 9.97 -2.10 5.85
CA ASP A 61 9.91 -1.45 7.16
C ASP A 61 10.51 -0.03 7.11
N THR A 62 11.44 0.21 6.20
CA THR A 62 12.08 1.51 5.95
C THR A 62 11.10 2.54 5.38
N LEU A 63 10.20 2.13 4.48
CA LEU A 63 9.18 3.01 3.89
C LEU A 63 8.13 3.38 4.96
N MET A 64 7.72 2.43 5.81
CA MET A 64 6.78 2.72 6.89
C MET A 64 7.37 3.67 7.94
N TRP A 65 8.67 3.55 8.22
CA TRP A 65 9.35 4.43 9.14
C TRP A 65 9.45 5.87 8.59
N GLN A 66 9.86 6.02 7.32
CA GLN A 66 9.92 7.32 6.64
C GLN A 66 8.56 8.01 6.54
N VAL A 67 7.50 7.27 6.22
CA VAL A 67 6.14 7.82 6.13
C VAL A 67 5.63 8.24 7.52
N THR A 68 6.01 7.52 8.59
CA THR A 68 5.59 7.86 9.96
C THR A 68 6.28 9.12 10.46
N ASP A 69 7.60 9.24 10.27
CA ASP A 69 8.39 10.39 10.70
C ASP A 69 7.99 11.69 9.97
N LEU A 70 7.74 11.61 8.67
CA LEU A 70 7.39 12.79 7.86
C LEU A 70 5.96 13.30 8.11
N VAL A 71 5.01 12.41 8.38
CA VAL A 71 3.60 12.81 8.62
C VAL A 71 3.43 13.49 9.98
N THR A 72 4.28 13.19 10.95
CA THR A 72 4.31 13.84 12.27
C THR A 72 4.97 15.22 12.26
N GLY A 73 5.66 15.61 11.19
CA GLY A 73 6.22 16.95 11.06
C GLY A 73 5.14 18.01 10.79
N ASP A 74 4.99 18.98 11.69
CA ASP A 74 4.03 20.08 11.53
C ASP A 74 4.42 21.04 10.40
N ASP A 75 5.70 21.12 10.06
CA ASP A 75 6.24 21.99 8.99
C ASP A 75 6.02 21.43 7.56
N VAL A 76 5.43 20.23 7.45
CA VAL A 76 5.21 19.55 6.16
C VAL A 76 3.78 19.77 5.69
N SER A 77 3.62 20.26 4.46
CA SER A 77 2.29 20.47 3.87
C SER A 77 1.46 19.18 3.79
N ASP A 78 0.15 19.30 3.93
CA ASP A 78 -0.78 18.15 3.82
C ASP A 78 -0.71 17.45 2.46
N ALA A 79 -0.40 18.18 1.38
CA ALA A 79 -0.23 17.59 0.05
C ALA A 79 0.94 16.60 -0.01
N VAL A 80 2.06 16.94 0.66
CA VAL A 80 3.22 16.05 0.76
C VAL A 80 2.88 14.84 1.64
N LYS A 81 2.19 15.06 2.77
CA LYS A 81 1.71 13.98 3.65
C LYS A 81 0.80 13.00 2.90
N LEU A 82 -0.17 13.51 2.13
CA LEU A 82 -1.05 12.68 1.29
C LEU A 82 -0.27 11.86 0.26
N THR A 83 0.73 12.47 -0.39
CA THR A 83 1.60 11.78 -1.35
C THR A 83 2.36 10.62 -0.70
N MET A 84 2.90 10.81 0.49
CA MET A 84 3.57 9.75 1.26
C MET A 84 2.62 8.59 1.61
N ILE A 85 1.41 8.91 2.07
CA ILE A 85 0.40 7.89 2.40
C ILE A 85 -0.01 7.12 1.14
N ARG A 86 -0.15 7.79 -0.01
CA ARG A 86 -0.44 7.16 -1.31
C ARG A 86 0.68 6.20 -1.73
N MET A 87 1.94 6.57 -1.54
CA MET A 87 3.07 5.67 -1.83
C MET A 87 3.08 4.45 -0.90
N GLY A 88 2.79 4.64 0.40
CA GLY A 88 2.65 3.53 1.34
C GLY A 88 1.55 2.53 0.92
N TRP A 89 0.39 3.04 0.51
CA TRP A 89 -0.68 2.21 -0.05
C TRP A 89 -0.24 1.44 -1.30
N ALA A 90 0.43 2.11 -2.25
CA ALA A 90 0.89 1.49 -3.49
C ALA A 90 1.93 0.39 -3.24
N SER A 91 2.81 0.56 -2.25
CA SER A 91 3.77 -0.45 -1.81
C SER A 91 3.08 -1.72 -1.32
N ILE A 92 2.06 -1.58 -0.46
CA ILE A 92 1.24 -2.72 0.02
C ILE A 92 0.63 -3.45 -1.17
N VAL A 93 0.00 -2.71 -2.09
CA VAL A 93 -0.60 -3.29 -3.30
C VAL A 93 0.44 -4.04 -4.13
N GLN A 94 1.60 -3.44 -4.39
CA GLN A 94 2.66 -4.06 -5.19
C GLN A 94 3.13 -5.38 -4.58
N ALA A 95 3.35 -5.40 -3.28
CA ALA A 95 3.79 -6.62 -2.62
C ALA A 95 2.71 -7.70 -2.60
N GLN A 96 1.43 -7.31 -2.55
CA GLN A 96 0.32 -8.24 -2.76
C GLN A 96 0.33 -8.83 -4.16
N TYR A 97 0.53 -8.04 -5.21
CA TYR A 97 0.71 -8.58 -6.57
C TYR A 97 1.88 -9.57 -6.64
N ARG A 98 3.05 -9.21 -6.09
CA ARG A 98 4.22 -10.10 -6.05
C ARG A 98 3.93 -11.42 -5.33
N ALA A 99 3.19 -11.38 -4.21
CA ALA A 99 2.81 -12.57 -3.47
C ALA A 99 1.92 -13.54 -4.28
N HIS A 100 1.15 -13.02 -5.24
CA HIS A 100 0.33 -13.81 -6.17
C HIS A 100 1.08 -14.20 -7.45
N GLY A 101 2.40 -13.99 -7.51
CA GLY A 101 3.23 -14.28 -8.69
C GLY A 101 3.04 -13.29 -9.84
N LEU A 102 2.31 -12.19 -9.61
CA LEU A 102 2.08 -11.14 -10.59
C LEU A 102 3.23 -10.14 -10.52
N ARG A 103 3.78 -9.78 -11.68
CA ARG A 103 4.78 -8.72 -11.80
C ARG A 103 4.11 -7.47 -12.35
N MET A 104 4.48 -6.31 -11.81
CA MET A 104 4.13 -5.05 -12.45
C MET A 104 4.78 -5.03 -13.83
N VAL A 105 3.96 -4.97 -14.87
CA VAL A 105 4.45 -4.70 -16.22
C VAL A 105 4.62 -3.18 -16.26
N GLU A 106 5.85 -2.71 -16.45
CA GLU A 106 6.07 -1.33 -16.84
C GLU A 106 5.19 -1.08 -18.06
N ARG A 107 4.26 -0.13 -17.94
CA ARG A 107 3.54 0.34 -19.11
C ARG A 107 4.64 0.82 -20.06
N GLN A 108 4.87 0.10 -21.16
CA GLN A 108 5.61 0.60 -22.32
C GLN A 108 4.84 1.80 -22.88
N ALA A 109 4.86 2.92 -22.17
CA ALA A 109 4.40 4.18 -22.69
C ALA A 109 5.51 4.69 -23.60
N ALA A 110 5.18 4.89 -24.88
CA ALA A 110 5.91 5.70 -25.86
C ALA A 110 7.06 5.08 -26.70
N VAL A 111 7.07 3.78 -27.00
CA VAL A 111 7.86 3.24 -28.16
C VAL A 111 7.00 3.03 -29.42
N LYS A 112 5.75 3.51 -29.40
CA LYS A 112 5.07 3.96 -30.63
C LYS A 112 4.88 5.47 -30.61
N ALA A 113 5.97 6.19 -30.40
CA ALA A 113 6.18 7.41 -31.16
C ALA A 113 6.78 6.98 -32.51
N ALA A 114 6.27 7.52 -33.61
CA ALA A 114 6.96 7.56 -34.91
C ALA A 114 7.35 6.22 -35.57
N ALA A 115 6.36 5.44 -35.98
CA ALA A 115 6.48 4.58 -37.17
C ALA A 115 5.36 4.94 -38.15
#